data_AF-A0A4T0UJM8-F1
#
_entry.id   AF-A0A4T0UJM8-F1
#
_cell.length_a   1.000
_cell.length_b   1.000
_cell.length_c   1.000
_cell.angle_alpha   90.00
_cell.angle_beta   90.00
_cell.angle_gamma   90.00
#
_symmetry.space_group_name_H-M   'P 1'
#
loop_
_entity.id
_entity.type
_entity.pdbx_description
1 polymer ?
#
loop_
_entity_poly.entity_id
_entity_poly.type
_entity_poly.pdbx_seq_one_letter_code
_entity_poly.pdbx_strand_id
1 'polypeptide(L)'
;MVVTCAQCGEKFEGKRSTAKFCGARCRQQSRRAAPAEQAAAIRPDRLGVVEIVATELASMGKTNTVLGAQALQLAERLTSSKDTGSAIAAVSRELDRVMVRLSAGAAKQEDQLASARRRRDEKRRAAAEASEA
;
A
#
# COMPACT_ATOMS: atom_id res chain seq x y z
N MET A 1 33.68 -15.88 -9.08
CA MET A 1 33.28 -16.16 -7.67
C MET A 1 31.94 -15.49 -7.42
N VAL A 2 30.96 -16.22 -6.90
CA VAL A 2 29.64 -15.65 -6.61
C VAL A 2 29.68 -14.97 -5.24
N VAL A 3 29.38 -13.68 -5.20
CA VAL A 3 29.36 -12.85 -3.98
C VAL A 3 27.98 -12.21 -3.83
N THR A 4 27.53 -11.99 -2.61
CA THR A 4 26.25 -11.32 -2.34
C THR A 4 26.43 -9.80 -2.28
N CYS A 5 25.58 -9.04 -2.96
CA CYS A 5 25.62 -7.59 -2.96
C CYS A 5 25.18 -7.02 -1.59
N ALA A 6 26.01 -6.18 -0.98
CA ALA A 6 25.73 -5.55 0.30
C ALA A 6 24.58 -4.52 0.27
N GLN A 7 24.16 -4.07 -0.92
CA GLN A 7 23.09 -3.08 -1.07
C GLN A 7 21.73 -3.70 -1.40
N CYS A 8 21.67 -4.69 -2.30
CA CYS A 8 20.42 -5.27 -2.78
C CYS A 8 20.23 -6.76 -2.43
N GLY A 9 21.24 -7.42 -1.83
CA GLY A 9 21.15 -8.82 -1.43
C GLY A 9 21.23 -9.85 -2.57
N GLU A 10 21.34 -9.42 -3.83
CA GLU A 10 21.45 -10.34 -4.98
C GLU A 10 22.84 -10.97 -5.07
N LYS A 11 22.88 -12.23 -5.50
CA LYS A 11 24.12 -12.95 -5.84
C LYS A 11 24.62 -12.47 -7.20
N PHE A 12 25.89 -12.09 -7.30
CA PHE A 12 26.49 -11.64 -8.55
C PHE A 12 27.90 -12.21 -8.74
N GLU A 13 28.36 -12.24 -9.98
CA GLU A 13 29.72 -12.67 -10.29
C GLU A 13 30.72 -11.53 -9.98
N GLY A 14 31.47 -11.70 -8.89
CA GLY A 14 32.48 -10.75 -8.47
C GLY A 14 33.78 -10.94 -9.25
N LYS A 15 34.31 -9.86 -9.81
CA LYS A 15 35.66 -9.80 -10.40
C LYS A 15 36.77 -10.06 -9.36
N ARG A 16 36.46 -9.94 -8.07
CA ARG A 16 37.34 -10.21 -6.91
C ARG A 16 36.52 -10.66 -5.72
N SER A 17 37.12 -11.42 -4.80
CA SER A 17 36.47 -11.90 -3.57
C SER A 17 36.03 -10.77 -2.61
N THR A 18 36.66 -9.59 -2.72
CA THR A 18 36.32 -8.39 -1.94
C THR A 18 35.27 -7.49 -2.62
N ALA A 19 34.63 -7.96 -3.70
CA ALA A 19 33.59 -7.19 -4.39
C ALA A 19 32.33 -7.07 -3.51
N LYS A 20 31.99 -5.84 -3.11
CA LYS A 20 30.84 -5.58 -2.22
C LYS A 20 29.51 -5.30 -2.93
N PHE A 21 29.54 -4.88 -4.19
CA PHE A 21 28.36 -4.39 -4.90
C PHE A 21 28.28 -4.97 -6.32
N CYS A 22 27.07 -5.34 -6.74
CA CYS A 22 26.82 -5.97 -8.05
C CYS A 22 27.01 -5.02 -9.25
N GLY A 23 27.04 -3.69 -9.02
CA GLY A 23 27.21 -2.72 -10.10
C GLY A 23 27.38 -1.28 -9.62
N ALA A 24 27.55 -0.36 -10.57
CA ALA A 24 27.77 1.06 -10.32
C ALA A 24 26.60 1.70 -9.54
N ARG A 25 25.36 1.30 -9.84
CA ARG A 25 24.15 1.79 -9.16
C ARG A 25 24.17 1.48 -7.65
N CYS A 26 24.35 0.20 -7.28
CA CYS A 26 24.41 -0.21 -5.87
C CYS A 26 25.58 0.44 -5.12
N ARG A 27 26.72 0.62 -5.80
CA ARG A 27 27.87 1.34 -5.24
C ARG A 27 27.56 2.81 -4.97
N GLN A 28 26.91 3.50 -5.91
CA GLN A 28 26.55 4.90 -5.75
C GLN A 28 25.45 5.09 -4.69
N GLN A 29 24.51 4.16 -4.59
CA GLN A 29 23.45 4.19 -3.59
C GLN A 29 23.98 3.97 -2.18
N SER A 30 24.90 3.02 -1.98
CA SER A 30 25.59 2.83 -0.70
C SER A 30 26.36 4.08 -0.26
N ARG A 31 26.88 4.89 -1.19
CA ARG A 31 27.53 6.17 -0.85
C ARG A 31 26.56 7.27 -0.43
N ARG A 32 25.30 7.19 -0.84
CA ARG A 32 24.24 8.16 -0.50
C ARG A 32 23.48 7.77 0.76
N ALA A 33 23.54 6.50 1.16
CA ALA A 33 23.03 6.07 2.44
C ALA A 33 23.91 6.66 3.56
N ALA A 34 23.32 7.47 4.44
CA ALA A 34 23.98 7.89 5.67
C ALA A 34 24.40 6.66 6.51
N PRO A 35 25.46 6.75 7.34
CA PRO A 35 25.96 5.60 8.10
C PRO A 35 24.85 4.95 8.92
N ALA A 36 24.66 3.64 8.68
CA ALA A 36 23.57 2.82 9.20
C ALA A 36 23.69 2.47 10.69
N GLU A 37 24.44 3.25 11.47
CA GLU A 37 24.63 3.01 12.91
C GLU A 37 23.42 3.43 13.76
N GLN A 38 22.39 4.05 13.16
CA GLN A 38 21.18 4.49 13.87
C GLN A 38 19.88 3.80 13.40
N ALA A 39 19.96 2.87 12.44
CA ALA A 39 18.76 2.20 11.89
C ALA A 39 18.47 0.82 12.49
N ALA A 40 19.19 0.42 13.55
CA ALA A 40 18.95 -0.83 14.25
C ALA A 40 18.27 -0.55 15.60
N ALA A 41 16.93 -0.57 15.65
CA ALA A 41 16.16 -1.19 16.72
C ALA A 41 14.62 -1.09 16.51
N ILE A 42 13.92 -2.16 16.96
CA ILE A 42 12.46 -2.37 17.16
C ILE A 42 11.70 -2.87 15.91
N ARG A 43 11.48 -4.18 15.67
CA ARG A 43 10.55 -5.18 16.29
C ARG A 43 9.05 -4.83 16.14
N PRO A 44 8.13 -5.78 16.39
CA PRO A 44 7.78 -7.05 15.72
C PRO A 44 6.36 -6.95 15.12
N ASP A 45 5.94 -7.91 14.28
CA ASP A 45 4.51 -8.16 13.94
C ASP A 45 3.64 -6.95 13.52
N ARG A 46 4.24 -5.91 12.91
CA ARG A 46 3.46 -4.91 12.18
C ARG A 46 3.09 -5.52 10.85
N LEU A 47 1.80 -5.75 10.63
CA LEU A 47 1.24 -6.13 9.33
C LEU A 47 1.95 -5.33 8.24
N GLY A 48 2.40 -6.03 7.19
CA GLY A 48 3.08 -5.39 6.08
C GLY A 48 2.18 -4.31 5.48
N VAL A 49 2.74 -3.20 5.01
CA VAL A 49 1.97 -2.08 4.42
C VAL A 49 0.98 -2.58 3.36
N VAL A 50 1.37 -3.58 2.58
CA VAL A 50 0.53 -4.24 1.57
C VAL A 50 -0.71 -4.90 2.19
N GLU A 51 -0.57 -5.59 3.31
CA GLU A 51 -1.64 -6.31 3.99
C GLU A 51 -2.65 -5.36 4.64
N ILE A 52 -2.17 -4.25 5.21
CA ILE A 52 -3.03 -3.18 5.74
C ILE A 52 -3.86 -2.58 4.61
N VAL A 53 -3.21 -2.21 3.50
CA VAL A 53 -3.91 -1.65 2.33
C VAL A 53 -4.92 -2.65 1.75
N ALA A 54 -4.57 -3.93 1.66
CA ALA A 54 -5.49 -4.96 1.20
C ALA A 54 -6.74 -5.08 2.09
N THR A 55 -6.56 -5.01 3.41
CA THR A 55 -7.66 -5.04 4.40
C THR A 55 -8.58 -3.83 4.26
N GLU A 56 -8.02 -2.64 4.07
CA GLU A 56 -8.80 -1.42 3.82
C GLU A 56 -9.56 -1.47 2.48
N LEU A 57 -8.92 -1.98 1.42
CA LEU A 57 -9.59 -2.18 0.13
C LEU A 57 -10.76 -3.18 0.25
N ALA A 58 -10.59 -4.23 1.05
CA ALA A 58 -11.63 -5.21 1.30
C ALA A 58 -12.81 -4.60 2.06
N SER A 59 -12.56 -3.79 3.09
CA SER A 59 -13.63 -3.11 3.85
C SER A 59 -14.41 -2.12 2.98
N MET A 60 -13.75 -1.48 2.00
CA MET A 60 -14.39 -0.60 1.02
C MET A 60 -15.03 -1.36 -0.16
N GLY A 61 -14.85 -2.67 -0.28
CA GLY A 61 -15.30 -3.47 -1.43
C GLY A 61 -14.61 -3.08 -2.75
N LYS A 62 -13.37 -2.61 -2.70
CA LYS A 62 -12.60 -2.09 -3.87
C LYS A 62 -11.44 -2.98 -4.30
N THR A 63 -11.33 -4.20 -3.76
CA THR A 63 -10.26 -5.16 -4.06
C THR A 63 -10.13 -5.50 -5.54
N ASN A 64 -11.26 -5.66 -6.26
CA ASN A 64 -11.27 -5.99 -7.69
C ASN A 64 -11.56 -4.77 -8.57
N THR A 65 -10.84 -3.68 -8.34
CA THR A 65 -10.96 -2.46 -9.15
C THR A 65 -9.59 -2.00 -9.64
N VAL A 66 -9.55 -1.22 -10.73
CA VAL A 66 -8.29 -0.65 -11.25
C VAL A 66 -7.56 0.17 -10.18
N LEU A 67 -8.30 1.01 -9.45
CA LEU A 67 -7.73 1.83 -8.37
C LEU A 67 -7.26 0.98 -7.18
N GLY A 68 -7.97 -0.11 -6.85
CA GLY A 68 -7.53 -1.05 -5.82
C GLY A 68 -6.24 -1.77 -6.20
N ALA A 69 -6.13 -2.26 -7.44
CA ALA A 69 -4.90 -2.86 -7.95
C ALA A 69 -3.72 -1.88 -7.94
N GLN A 70 -3.97 -0.62 -8.32
CA GLN A 70 -2.97 0.44 -8.27
C GLN A 70 -2.49 0.71 -6.84
N ALA A 71 -3.39 0.76 -5.86
CA ALA A 71 -3.04 0.97 -4.46
C ALA A 71 -2.12 -0.15 -3.94
N LEU A 72 -2.40 -1.41 -4.27
CA LEU A 72 -1.55 -2.55 -3.90
C LEU A 72 -0.16 -2.45 -4.53
N GLN A 73 -0.05 -2.10 -5.82
CA GLN A 73 1.25 -1.91 -6.48
C GLN A 73 2.08 -0.79 -5.84
N LEU A 74 1.44 0.32 -5.46
CA LEU A 74 2.11 1.41 -4.74
C LEU A 74 2.58 0.97 -3.35
N ALA A 75 1.78 0.18 -2.63
CA ALA A 75 2.13 -0.38 -1.33
C ALA A 75 3.32 -1.36 -1.42
N GLU A 76 3.35 -2.23 -2.43
CA GLU A 76 4.49 -3.12 -2.69
C GLU A 76 5.76 -2.34 -3.00
N ARG A 77 5.63 -1.22 -3.73
CA ARG A 77 6.78 -0.40 -4.06
C ARG A 77 7.34 0.34 -2.84
N LEU A 78 6.51 0.74 -1.88
CA LEU A 78 6.96 1.34 -0.62
C LEU A 78 7.84 0.42 0.21
N THR A 79 7.65 -0.89 0.10
CA THR A 79 8.47 -1.89 0.81
C THR A 79 9.74 -2.28 0.03
N SER A 80 9.93 -1.74 -1.18
CA SER A 80 11.09 -2.04 -2.01
C SER A 80 12.37 -1.37 -1.49
N SER A 81 13.40 -2.18 -1.24
CA SER A 81 14.75 -1.70 -0.88
C SER A 81 15.52 -1.04 -2.04
N LYS A 82 14.97 -1.09 -3.26
CA LYS A 82 15.63 -0.62 -4.48
C LYS A 82 15.38 0.87 -4.78
N ASP A 83 14.40 1.47 -4.12
CA ASP A 83 14.02 2.87 -4.32
C ASP A 83 14.83 3.83 -3.42
N THR A 84 14.97 5.08 -3.85
CA THR A 84 15.58 6.15 -3.04
C THR A 84 14.54 6.75 -2.09
N GLY A 85 14.97 7.37 -0.98
CA GLY A 85 14.02 8.01 -0.05
C GLY A 85 13.09 9.04 -0.71
N SER A 86 13.58 9.78 -1.71
CA SER A 86 12.75 10.70 -2.52
C SER A 86 11.70 9.99 -3.37
N ALA A 87 12.03 8.82 -3.93
CA ALA A 87 11.10 7.99 -4.69
C ALA A 87 10.03 7.39 -3.75
N ILE A 88 10.44 6.89 -2.59
CA ILE A 88 9.52 6.39 -1.54
C ILE A 88 8.55 7.49 -1.10
N ALA A 89 9.03 8.71 -0.87
CA ALA A 89 8.17 9.84 -0.50
C ALA A 89 7.17 10.22 -1.61
N ALA A 90 7.55 10.10 -2.89
CA ALA A 90 6.64 10.32 -4.00
C ALA A 90 5.57 9.22 -4.10
N VAL A 91 5.97 7.96 -3.97
CA VAL A 91 5.05 6.80 -3.95
C VAL A 91 4.07 6.91 -2.78
N SER A 92 4.53 7.32 -1.59
CA SER A 92 3.69 7.48 -0.40
C SER A 92 2.59 8.52 -0.61
N ARG A 93 2.91 9.68 -1.19
CA ARG A 93 1.91 10.70 -1.52
C ARG A 93 0.92 10.23 -2.58
N GLU A 94 1.36 9.42 -3.53
CA GLU A 94 0.46 8.87 -4.55
C GLU A 94 -0.47 7.82 -3.97
N LEU A 95 0.02 6.95 -3.08
CA LEU A 95 -0.82 6.01 -2.35
C LEU A 95 -1.91 6.75 -1.54
N ASP A 96 -1.54 7.80 -0.81
CA ASP A 96 -2.49 8.64 -0.07
C ASP A 96 -3.59 9.21 -0.97
N ARG A 97 -3.23 9.78 -2.12
CA ARG A 97 -4.20 10.29 -3.11
C ARG A 97 -5.14 9.22 -3.64
N VAL A 98 -4.64 8.02 -3.93
CA VAL A 98 -5.46 6.90 -4.40
C VAL A 98 -6.43 6.45 -3.31
N MET A 99 -5.97 6.33 -2.07
CA MET A 99 -6.81 5.94 -0.92
C MET A 99 -7.91 6.96 -0.63
N VAL A 100 -7.62 8.26 -0.74
CA VAL A 100 -8.63 9.34 -0.63
C VAL A 100 -9.69 9.24 -1.73
N ARG A 101 -9.31 8.91 -2.98
CA ARG A 101 -10.29 8.73 -4.07
C ARG A 101 -11.17 7.51 -3.83
N LEU A 102 -10.58 6.42 -3.33
CA LEU A 102 -11.30 5.18 -3.03
C LEU A 102 -12.30 5.38 -1.88
N SER A 103 -11.89 6.04 -0.80
CA SER A 103 -12.75 6.31 0.36
C SER A 103 -13.90 7.25 0.02
N ALA A 104 -13.66 8.29 -0.78
CA ALA A 104 -14.72 9.18 -1.27
C ALA A 104 -15.76 8.43 -2.12
N GLY A 105 -15.33 7.44 -2.91
CA GLY A 105 -16.22 6.57 -3.67
C GLY A 105 -17.03 5.61 -2.78
N ALA A 106 -16.40 5.07 -1.72
CA ALA A 106 -17.06 4.20 -0.75
C ALA A 106 -18.13 4.95 0.05
N ALA A 107 -17.83 6.14 0.57
CA ALA A 107 -18.78 6.97 1.31
C ALA A 107 -20.05 7.28 0.50
N LYS A 108 -19.90 7.65 -0.79
CA LYS A 108 -21.05 7.89 -1.68
C LYS A 108 -21.93 6.67 -1.88
N GLN A 109 -21.32 5.49 -1.98
CA GLN A 109 -22.06 4.23 -2.16
C GLN A 109 -22.87 3.90 -0.89
N GLU A 110 -22.28 4.13 0.29
CA GLU A 110 -22.94 3.91 1.57
C GLU A 110 -24.14 4.86 1.77
N ASP A 111 -23.99 6.14 1.41
CA ASP A 111 -25.06 7.13 1.45
C ASP A 111 -26.25 6.75 0.54
N GLN A 112 -25.95 6.27 -0.68
CA GLN A 112 -26.98 5.78 -1.60
C GLN A 112 -27.73 4.59 -1.00
N LEU A 113 -27.02 3.61 -0.45
CA LEU A 113 -27.63 2.45 0.20
C LEU A 113 -28.46 2.85 1.42
N ALA A 114 -27.98 3.78 2.25
CA ALA A 114 -28.71 4.31 3.40
C ALA A 114 -30.00 5.03 2.98
N SER A 115 -29.94 5.84 1.91
CA SER A 115 -31.12 6.51 1.35
C SER A 115 -32.17 5.52 0.82
N ALA A 116 -31.73 4.44 0.16
CA ALA A 116 -32.61 3.39 -0.33
C ALA A 116 -33.27 2.60 0.81
N ARG A 117 -32.54 2.34 1.91
CA ARG A 117 -33.09 1.71 3.14
C ARG A 117 -34.19 2.57 3.75
N ARG A 118 -33.95 3.87 3.95
CA ARG A 118 -34.96 4.82 4.48
C ARG A 118 -36.26 4.80 3.69
N ARG A 119 -36.17 4.87 2.36
CA ARG A 119 -37.35 4.79 1.47
C ARG A 119 -38.13 3.48 1.59
N ARG A 120 -37.44 2.35 1.84
CA ARG A 120 -38.10 1.06 2.04
C ARG A 120 -38.81 1.01 3.39
N ASP A 121 -38.17 1.52 4.43
CA ASP A 121 -38.74 1.50 5.78
C ASP A 121 -39.95 2.43 5.88
N GLU A 122 -39.91 3.60 5.25
CA GLU A 122 -41.06 4.51 5.12
C GLU A 122 -42.24 3.84 4.38
N LYS A 123 -41.97 3.17 3.26
CA LYS A 123 -43.02 2.42 2.53
C LYS A 123 -43.63 1.30 3.35
N ARG A 124 -42.80 0.58 4.12
CA ARG A 124 -43.29 -0.50 5.00
C ARG A 124 -44.15 0.04 6.13
N ARG A 125 -43.77 1.17 6.72
CA ARG A 125 -44.57 1.84 7.75
C ARG A 125 -45.91 2.31 7.19
N ALA A 126 -45.90 2.99 6.04
CA ALA A 126 -47.13 3.45 5.38
C ALA A 126 -48.07 2.28 5.00
N ALA A 127 -47.51 1.15 4.56
CA ALA A 127 -48.31 -0.03 4.24
C ALA A 127 -48.90 -0.71 5.50
N ALA A 128 -48.18 -0.71 6.62
CA ALA A 128 -48.70 -1.22 7.89
C ALA A 128 -49.83 -0.33 8.42
N GLU A 129 -49.63 0.99 8.41
CA GLU A 129 -50.66 1.98 8.80
C GLU A 129 -51.92 1.87 7.93
N ALA A 130 -51.77 1.63 6.62
CA ALA A 130 -52.89 1.42 5.71
C ALA A 130 -53.61 0.07 5.89
N SER A 131 -53.02 -0.89 6.62
CA SER A 131 -53.65 -2.19 6.91
C SER A 131 -54.37 -2.23 8.25
N GLU A 132 -54.10 -1.27 9.14
CA GLU A 132 -54.77 -1.11 10.43
C GLU A 132 -55.95 -0.11 10.40
N ALA A 133 -56.10 0.64 9.29
CA ALA A 133 -57.21 1.56 9.02
C ALA A 133 -58.30 0.90 8.16
#